data_AF-A0A0E0PEF5-F1
#
_entry.id   AF-A0A0E0PEF5-F1
#
_cell.length_a   1.000
_cell.length_b   1.000
_cell.length_c   1.000
_cell.angle_alpha   90.00
_cell.angle_beta   90.00
_cell.angle_gamma   90.00
#
_symmetry.space_group_name_H-M   'P 1'
#
loop_
_entity.id
_entity.type
_entity.pdbx_description
1 polymer ?
#
loop_
_entity_poly.entity_id
_entity_poly.type
_entity_poly.pdbx_seq_one_letter_code
_entity_poly.pdbx_strand_id
1 'polypeptide(L)'
;MALMRRRVGGYICSELCGSVMNQRLYSSRVDWKQLRPMILKRIKNRAKEYPIKRMIPVAEEVVKAREIVTKGVSTLLQVVPIHSCKFCPEVHIGAVGHEMQSCHGFKRMIKNQPHKWGPGCLNDILIPVESFHLENTFQDEIKHDQRFDFPRVPAVLELCHQAGADIPDEVWHRSGTSSAIVRENDEKPAAFLPEELRFIGQRTIEAWERLRLGVTKLLLVYPSKVCERCSEVHVGLSGHKARMCGVFKFEGWRGKHKWKKADVDDLVPPKIVWHQRPHDPPVLVDAGRDYYGHAPAVIELCMQVSARAPPKYHCMMKAQGLAPPIK
;
A
#
# COMPACT_ATOMS: atom_id res chain seq x y z
N MET A 1 2.62 1.82 68.40
CA MET A 1 1.72 0.87 69.09
C MET A 1 0.39 0.86 68.37
N ALA A 2 -0.10 -0.34 68.05
CA ALA A 2 -1.50 -0.78 68.06
C ALA A 2 -2.51 0.20 68.69
N LEU A 3 -3.80 0.27 68.34
CA LEU A 3 -4.74 -0.55 67.57
C LEU A 3 -6.07 0.25 67.60
N MET A 4 -6.97 -0.06 66.66
CA MET A 4 -8.44 -0.10 66.86
C MET A 4 -9.20 1.21 67.17
N ARG A 5 -10.01 1.69 66.23
CA ARG A 5 -11.40 1.27 65.90
C ARG A 5 -12.46 2.13 66.60
N ARG A 6 -13.26 2.75 65.74
CA ARG A 6 -14.74 2.95 65.74
C ARG A 6 -15.03 4.43 65.48
N ARG A 7 -16.11 4.86 64.85
CA ARG A 7 -17.20 4.34 63.98
C ARG A 7 -18.14 5.56 63.90
N VAL A 8 -19.01 5.62 62.89
CA VAL A 8 -20.19 6.51 62.81
C VAL A 8 -19.83 7.94 62.41
N GLY A 9 -20.41 8.58 61.40
CA GLY A 9 -21.59 8.28 60.58
C GLY A 9 -22.28 9.60 60.26
N GLY A 10 -22.66 9.81 58.98
CA GLY A 10 -23.48 10.93 58.49
C GLY A 10 -22.81 12.31 58.66
N TYR A 11 -23.04 13.34 57.88
CA TYR A 11 -24.04 13.72 56.90
C TYR A 11 -23.26 14.58 55.89
N ILE A 12 -23.57 14.58 54.60
CA ILE A 12 -24.32 15.68 53.98
C ILE A 12 -24.79 15.14 52.63
N CYS A 13 -26.11 15.10 52.47
CA CYS A 13 -26.81 14.90 51.22
C CYS A 13 -27.53 16.22 50.92
N SER A 14 -27.66 16.51 49.62
CA SER A 14 -28.73 17.34 49.06
C SER A 14 -28.50 18.87 49.24
N GLU A 15 -28.53 19.76 48.24
CA GLU A 15 -29.39 19.97 47.05
C GLU A 15 -28.87 21.22 46.29
N LEU A 16 -29.01 21.50 44.98
CA LEU A 16 -29.78 21.00 43.82
C LEU A 16 -29.13 21.60 42.53
N CYS A 17 -28.69 20.80 41.54
CA CYS A 17 -29.37 20.50 40.25
C CYS A 17 -28.85 21.34 39.06
N GLY A 18 -28.42 20.82 37.89
CA GLY A 18 -28.48 19.45 37.40
C GLY A 18 -27.77 19.19 36.05
N SER A 19 -27.87 17.93 35.61
CA SER A 19 -27.58 17.34 34.29
C SER A 19 -26.12 17.15 33.84
N VAL A 20 -25.47 16.08 34.31
CA VAL A 20 -24.42 15.38 33.55
C VAL A 20 -24.99 14.06 33.03
N MET A 21 -25.32 14.04 31.75
CA MET A 21 -25.70 12.85 30.99
C MET A 21 -24.56 11.82 30.97
N ASN A 22 -24.78 10.69 31.64
CA ASN A 22 -24.35 9.33 31.26
C ASN A 22 -22.97 9.16 30.59
N GLN A 23 -21.88 9.20 31.36
CA GLN A 23 -20.69 8.41 31.01
C GLN A 23 -20.97 6.94 31.38
N ARG A 24 -21.50 6.17 30.42
CA ARG A 24 -21.62 4.71 30.56
C ARG A 24 -20.21 4.09 30.53
N LEU A 25 -19.59 3.96 31.69
CA LEU A 25 -18.40 3.12 31.90
C LEU A 25 -18.80 1.64 31.80
N TYR A 26 -18.79 1.09 30.59
CA TYR A 26 -19.00 -0.34 30.37
C TYR A 26 -17.73 -1.11 30.73
N SER A 27 -17.44 -1.26 32.02
CA SER A 27 -16.52 -2.31 32.49
C SER A 27 -17.28 -3.63 32.45
N SER A 28 -17.36 -4.25 31.27
CA SER A 28 -17.95 -5.57 31.15
C SER A 28 -17.04 -6.55 31.90
N ARG A 29 -17.50 -7.07 33.05
CA ARG A 29 -16.90 -8.19 33.78
C ARG A 29 -17.01 -9.46 32.94
N VAL A 30 -16.25 -9.50 31.83
CA VAL A 30 -16.24 -10.61 30.89
C VAL A 30 -15.32 -11.68 31.43
N ASP A 31 -15.86 -12.86 31.72
CA ASP A 31 -15.06 -14.02 32.09
C ASP A 31 -14.39 -14.63 30.86
N TRP A 32 -13.14 -14.23 30.63
CA TRP A 32 -12.30 -14.75 29.54
C TRP A 32 -12.05 -16.25 29.64
N LYS A 33 -12.15 -16.87 30.83
CA LYS A 33 -12.01 -18.34 30.96
C LYS A 33 -13.16 -19.07 30.27
N GLN A 34 -14.36 -18.49 30.25
CA GLN A 34 -15.53 -19.02 29.56
C GLN A 34 -15.56 -18.67 28.06
N LEU A 35 -15.22 -17.42 27.70
CA LEU A 35 -15.26 -16.98 26.31
C LEU A 35 -14.12 -17.52 25.46
N ARG A 36 -12.92 -17.69 26.01
CA ARG A 36 -11.74 -18.13 25.24
C ARG A 36 -11.97 -19.47 24.53
N PRO A 37 -12.51 -20.53 25.17
CA PRO A 37 -12.88 -21.76 24.47
C PRO A 37 -13.90 -21.54 23.35
N MET A 38 -14.92 -20.70 23.56
CA MET A 38 -15.94 -20.40 22.55
C MET A 38 -15.36 -19.67 21.33
N ILE A 39 -14.47 -18.69 21.57
CA ILE A 39 -13.79 -17.94 20.52
C ILE A 39 -12.90 -18.89 19.70
N LEU A 40 -12.07 -19.70 20.36
CA LEU A 40 -11.21 -20.67 19.69
C LEU A 40 -12.02 -21.69 18.87
N LYS A 41 -13.14 -22.18 19.41
CA LYS A 41 -14.06 -23.06 18.68
C LYS A 41 -14.64 -22.37 17.44
N ARG A 42 -15.02 -21.10 17.54
CA ARG A 42 -15.55 -20.32 16.40
C ARG A 42 -14.48 -20.08 15.34
N ILE A 43 -13.25 -19.77 15.73
CA ILE A 43 -12.11 -19.61 14.82
C ILE A 43 -11.85 -20.94 14.09
N LYS A 44 -11.75 -22.05 14.84
CA LYS A 44 -11.55 -23.39 14.28
C LYS A 44 -12.67 -23.80 13.33
N ASN A 45 -13.92 -23.46 13.62
CA ASN A 45 -15.04 -23.74 12.73
C ASN A 45 -14.97 -22.91 11.45
N ARG A 46 -14.66 -21.60 11.55
CA ARG A 46 -14.47 -20.74 10.37
C ARG A 46 -13.33 -21.24 9.49
N ALA A 47 -12.22 -21.69 10.09
CA ALA A 47 -11.07 -22.20 9.35
C ALA A 47 -11.41 -23.35 8.39
N LYS A 48 -12.44 -24.15 8.68
CA LYS A 48 -12.90 -25.24 7.81
C LYS A 48 -13.51 -24.77 6.49
N GLU A 49 -13.98 -23.53 6.43
CA GLU A 49 -14.60 -22.95 5.22
C GLU A 49 -13.56 -22.29 4.29
N TYR A 50 -12.28 -22.24 4.71
CA TYR A 50 -11.20 -21.65 3.94
C TYR A 50 -10.45 -22.71 3.14
N PRO A 51 -10.00 -22.39 1.91
CA PRO A 51 -10.28 -21.15 1.19
C PRO A 51 -11.74 -21.09 0.71
N ILE A 52 -12.30 -19.88 0.66
CA ILE A 52 -13.66 -19.66 0.20
C ILE A 52 -13.68 -19.86 -1.33
N LYS A 53 -14.18 -21.01 -1.79
CA LYS A 53 -14.10 -21.46 -3.19
C LYS A 53 -14.51 -20.40 -4.23
N ARG A 54 -15.54 -19.60 -3.95
CA ARG A 54 -16.00 -18.52 -4.84
C ARG A 54 -14.99 -17.38 -5.03
N MET A 55 -14.00 -17.25 -4.15
CA MET A 55 -12.96 -16.21 -4.22
C MET A 55 -11.70 -16.68 -4.96
N ILE A 56 -11.53 -17.98 -5.18
CA ILE A 56 -10.37 -18.53 -5.91
C ILE A 56 -10.23 -17.89 -7.30
N PRO A 57 -11.29 -17.77 -8.14
CA PRO A 57 -11.16 -17.14 -9.45
C PRO A 57 -10.75 -15.65 -9.36
N VAL A 58 -11.19 -14.95 -8.31
CA VAL A 58 -10.81 -13.55 -8.07
C VAL A 58 -9.32 -13.46 -7.72
N ALA A 59 -8.81 -14.38 -6.91
CA ALA A 59 -7.40 -14.45 -6.55
C ALA A 59 -6.52 -14.78 -7.77
N GLU A 60 -6.91 -15.73 -8.62
CA GLU A 60 -6.21 -16.03 -9.87
C GLU A 60 -6.22 -14.84 -10.84
N GLU A 61 -7.33 -14.12 -10.95
CA GLU A 61 -7.42 -12.89 -11.75
C GLU A 61 -6.45 -11.82 -11.24
N VAL A 62 -6.34 -11.65 -9.91
CA VAL A 62 -5.40 -10.72 -9.28
C VAL A 62 -3.94 -11.06 -9.61
N VAL A 63 -3.57 -12.35 -9.53
CA VAL A 63 -2.22 -12.81 -9.89
C VAL A 63 -1.91 -12.50 -11.35
N LYS A 64 -2.80 -12.87 -12.28
CA LYS A 64 -2.67 -12.59 -13.72
C LYS A 64 -2.59 -11.09 -14.00
N ALA A 65 -3.45 -10.29 -13.38
CA ALA A 65 -3.45 -8.84 -13.55
C ALA A 65 -2.14 -8.20 -13.07
N ARG A 66 -1.60 -8.66 -11.93
CA ARG A 66 -0.29 -8.22 -11.41
C ARG A 66 0.84 -8.52 -12.38
N GLU A 67 0.85 -9.69 -13.02
CA GLU A 67 1.85 -10.04 -14.03
C GLU A 67 1.77 -9.13 -15.26
N ILE A 68 0.55 -8.89 -15.76
CA ILE A 68 0.35 -8.00 -16.93
C ILE A 68 0.83 -6.58 -16.60
N VAL A 69 0.50 -6.06 -15.42
CA VAL A 69 0.98 -4.74 -14.96
C VAL A 69 2.51 -4.71 -14.88
N THR A 70 3.10 -5.72 -14.25
CA THR A 70 4.56 -5.78 -14.03
C THR A 70 5.31 -5.83 -15.36
N LYS A 71 4.85 -6.69 -16.29
CA LYS A 71 5.42 -6.80 -17.63
C LYS A 71 5.21 -5.52 -18.44
N GLY A 72 3.99 -4.98 -18.44
CA GLY A 72 3.64 -3.76 -19.15
C GLY A 72 4.47 -2.56 -18.71
N VAL A 73 4.55 -2.30 -17.40
CA VAL A 73 5.42 -1.25 -16.86
C VAL A 73 6.87 -1.51 -17.23
N SER A 74 7.39 -2.73 -17.03
CA SER A 74 8.78 -3.05 -17.38
C SER A 74 9.10 -2.82 -18.86
N THR A 75 8.18 -3.10 -19.78
CA THR A 75 8.37 -2.84 -21.21
C THR A 75 8.32 -1.34 -21.51
N LEU A 76 7.37 -0.60 -20.94
CA LEU A 76 7.25 0.85 -21.15
C LEU A 76 8.45 1.63 -20.61
N LEU A 77 9.08 1.17 -19.53
CA LEU A 77 10.31 1.77 -18.98
C LEU A 77 11.52 1.68 -19.93
N GLN A 78 11.48 0.85 -20.98
CA GLN A 78 12.55 0.78 -21.99
C GLN A 78 12.49 1.97 -22.96
N VAL A 79 11.33 2.62 -23.09
CA VAL A 79 11.10 3.68 -24.08
C VAL A 79 10.68 5.02 -23.45
N VAL A 80 10.03 5.00 -22.28
CA VAL A 80 9.61 6.20 -21.56
C VAL A 80 10.60 6.50 -20.43
N PRO A 81 11.29 7.66 -20.46
CA PRO A 81 12.20 8.07 -19.39
C PRO A 81 11.44 8.34 -18.09
N ILE A 82 12.01 7.82 -17.00
CA ILE A 82 11.54 8.08 -15.63
C ILE A 82 12.68 8.60 -14.77
N HIS A 83 12.34 9.53 -13.89
CA HIS A 83 13.28 10.20 -13.02
C HIS A 83 12.84 10.05 -11.57
N SER A 84 13.69 9.49 -10.71
CA SER A 84 13.46 9.40 -9.27
C SER A 84 14.33 10.40 -8.52
N CYS A 85 13.78 11.04 -7.49
CA CYS A 85 14.55 11.96 -6.67
C CYS A 85 15.45 11.18 -5.69
N LYS A 86 16.72 11.58 -5.60
CA LYS A 86 17.69 10.94 -4.69
C LYS A 86 17.39 11.15 -3.21
N PHE A 87 16.62 12.17 -2.87
CA PHE A 87 16.44 12.61 -1.48
C PHE A 87 15.02 12.44 -0.95
N CYS A 88 14.03 12.32 -1.82
CA CYS A 88 12.65 12.13 -1.40
C CYS A 88 11.92 11.12 -2.31
N PRO A 89 10.75 10.62 -1.91
CA PRO A 89 10.04 9.61 -2.68
C PRO A 89 9.40 10.12 -3.98
N GLU A 90 9.65 11.34 -4.44
CA GLU A 90 9.02 11.90 -5.64
C GLU A 90 9.61 11.27 -6.91
N VAL A 91 8.75 11.04 -7.89
CA VAL A 91 9.08 10.45 -9.19
C VAL A 91 8.44 11.32 -10.26
N HIS A 92 9.15 11.52 -11.36
CA HIS A 92 8.67 12.19 -12.55
C HIS A 92 8.73 11.24 -13.74
N ILE A 93 7.74 11.31 -14.61
CA ILE A 93 7.65 10.52 -15.84
C ILE A 93 7.63 11.50 -16.99
N GLY A 94 8.61 11.39 -17.90
CA GLY A 94 8.80 12.36 -18.97
C GLY A 94 10.28 12.60 -19.26
N ALA A 95 10.55 13.32 -20.35
CA ALA A 95 11.90 13.54 -20.83
C ALA A 95 12.80 14.24 -19.80
N VAL A 96 12.26 15.24 -19.12
CA VAL A 96 12.99 16.10 -18.17
C VAL A 96 12.18 16.25 -16.89
N GLY A 97 12.80 16.01 -15.74
CA GLY A 97 12.20 16.25 -14.43
C GLY A 97 11.72 17.69 -14.24
N HIS A 98 10.69 17.89 -13.43
CA HIS A 98 10.18 19.23 -13.17
C HIS A 98 11.14 20.08 -12.31
N GLU A 99 10.95 21.39 -12.37
CA GLU A 99 11.78 22.40 -11.68
C GLU A 99 11.13 22.95 -10.40
N MET A 100 9.93 22.49 -10.06
CA MET A 100 9.27 22.87 -8.79
C MET A 100 10.15 22.56 -7.57
N GLN A 101 10.18 23.49 -6.63
CA GLN A 101 10.77 23.32 -5.31
C GLN A 101 9.82 22.54 -4.39
N SER A 102 9.53 21.29 -4.75
CA SER A 102 8.67 20.38 -3.95
C SER A 102 9.46 19.36 -3.13
N CYS A 103 10.78 19.28 -3.28
CA CYS A 103 11.58 18.29 -2.57
C CYS A 103 11.54 18.52 -1.06
N HIS A 104 11.29 17.45 -0.31
CA HIS A 104 11.32 17.44 1.15
C HIS A 104 12.68 16.99 1.73
N GLY A 105 13.65 16.70 0.88
CA GLY A 105 14.96 16.23 1.30
C GLY A 105 14.92 14.92 2.10
N PHE A 106 16.10 14.49 2.53
CA PHE A 106 16.23 13.26 3.31
C PHE A 106 15.47 13.38 4.63
N LYS A 107 14.67 12.36 4.97
CA LYS A 107 13.84 12.32 6.20
C LYS A 107 12.91 13.53 6.40
N ARG A 108 12.56 14.26 5.34
CA ARG A 108 11.66 15.44 5.41
C ARG A 108 12.20 16.61 6.25
N MET A 109 13.52 16.70 6.45
CA MET A 109 14.14 17.71 7.32
C MET A 109 14.19 19.10 6.69
N ILE A 110 14.36 19.18 5.37
CA ILE A 110 14.51 20.44 4.63
C ILE A 110 13.40 20.50 3.59
N LYS A 111 12.58 21.55 3.60
CA LYS A 111 11.45 21.69 2.69
C LYS A 111 11.78 22.66 1.56
N ASN A 112 11.00 22.54 0.48
CA ASN A 112 11.01 23.45 -0.66
C ASN A 112 12.39 23.58 -1.32
N GLN A 113 12.98 22.43 -1.67
CA GLN A 113 14.25 22.37 -2.40
C GLN A 113 14.01 21.90 -3.83
N PRO A 114 14.91 22.24 -4.77
CA PRO A 114 14.90 21.61 -6.09
C PRO A 114 15.20 20.11 -5.95
N HIS A 115 14.66 19.32 -6.87
CA HIS A 115 14.94 17.89 -6.92
C HIS A 115 16.29 17.59 -7.53
N LYS A 116 16.97 16.57 -7.00
CA LYS A 116 18.14 15.97 -7.64
C LYS A 116 17.71 14.67 -8.29
N TRP A 117 17.36 14.75 -9.56
CA TRP A 117 16.88 13.63 -10.36
C TRP A 117 18.00 12.62 -10.66
N GLY A 118 17.62 11.35 -10.71
CA GLY A 118 18.41 10.24 -11.23
C GLY A 118 17.51 9.28 -12.00
N PRO A 119 18.08 8.25 -12.64
CA PRO A 119 17.28 7.26 -13.36
C PRO A 119 16.33 6.54 -12.39
N GLY A 120 15.05 6.51 -12.72
CA GLY A 120 14.07 5.73 -11.97
C GLY A 120 14.08 4.25 -12.36
N CYS A 121 13.42 3.42 -11.56
CA CYS A 121 13.30 1.98 -11.79
C CYS A 121 11.86 1.47 -11.62
N LEU A 122 11.65 0.17 -11.87
CA LEU A 122 10.35 -0.50 -11.71
C LEU A 122 9.73 -0.29 -10.33
N ASN A 123 10.53 -0.39 -9.27
CA ASN A 123 10.08 -0.26 -7.88
C ASN A 123 9.69 1.18 -7.49
N ASP A 124 10.13 2.18 -8.27
CA ASP A 124 9.71 3.58 -8.07
C ASP A 124 8.27 3.80 -8.53
N ILE A 125 7.80 3.00 -9.50
CA ILE A 125 6.45 3.01 -10.08
C ILE A 125 5.55 2.01 -9.35
N LEU A 126 5.98 0.74 -9.26
CA LEU A 126 5.30 -0.35 -8.59
C LEU A 126 5.96 -0.59 -7.23
N ILE A 127 5.48 0.13 -6.21
CA ILE A 127 6.09 0.07 -4.88
C ILE A 127 5.94 -1.36 -4.32
N PRO A 128 7.05 -2.05 -4.00
CA PRO A 128 7.00 -3.38 -3.44
C PRO A 128 6.44 -3.32 -2.01
N VAL A 129 5.42 -4.13 -1.75
CA VAL A 129 4.87 -4.34 -0.42
C VAL A 129 5.01 -5.82 -0.08
N GLU A 130 5.65 -6.09 1.04
CA GLU A 130 5.93 -7.46 1.49
C GLU A 130 5.08 -7.84 2.70
N SER A 131 4.87 -9.14 2.87
CA SER A 131 4.29 -9.76 4.04
C SER A 131 5.05 -11.03 4.39
N PHE A 132 4.84 -11.55 5.60
CA PHE A 132 5.30 -12.89 5.94
C PHE A 132 4.44 -13.92 5.22
N HIS A 133 5.10 -14.92 4.64
CA HIS A 133 4.40 -16.07 4.09
C HIS A 133 3.84 -16.94 5.22
N LEU A 134 2.57 -17.32 5.13
CA LEU A 134 1.92 -18.20 6.10
C LEU A 134 1.49 -19.50 5.40
N GLU A 135 1.57 -20.63 6.09
CA GLU A 135 1.04 -21.90 5.59
C GLU A 135 -0.48 -21.88 5.54
N ASN A 136 -1.12 -21.23 6.52
CA ASN A 136 -2.57 -21.03 6.53
C ASN A 136 -2.98 -19.80 7.37
N THR A 137 -4.16 -19.26 7.06
CA THR A 137 -4.69 -18.02 7.66
C THR A 137 -4.90 -18.09 9.19
N PHE A 138 -4.96 -19.32 9.74
CA PHE A 138 -5.32 -19.59 11.13
C PHE A 138 -4.16 -20.17 11.96
N GLN A 139 -2.94 -20.13 11.43
CA GLN A 139 -1.75 -20.58 12.15
C GLN A 139 -1.42 -19.66 13.34
N ASP A 140 -0.48 -20.12 14.18
CA ASP A 140 -0.01 -19.34 15.31
C ASP A 140 0.68 -18.04 14.87
N GLU A 141 0.50 -16.99 15.68
CA GLU A 141 1.11 -15.69 15.41
C GLU A 141 2.64 -15.77 15.43
N ILE A 142 3.28 -15.28 14.37
CA ILE A 142 4.75 -15.20 14.27
C ILE A 142 5.30 -14.33 15.39
N LYS A 143 6.13 -14.92 16.26
CA LYS A 143 6.83 -14.21 17.33
C LYS A 143 8.05 -13.47 16.78
N HIS A 144 8.67 -12.64 17.62
CA HIS A 144 9.80 -11.81 17.18
C HIS A 144 11.06 -12.59 16.86
N ASP A 145 11.39 -13.58 17.68
CA ASP A 145 12.45 -14.55 17.47
C ASP A 145 12.26 -15.32 16.16
N GLN A 146 11.01 -15.68 15.83
CA GLN A 146 10.67 -16.46 14.64
C GLN A 146 10.69 -15.67 13.32
N ARG A 147 10.96 -14.36 13.34
CA ARG A 147 10.84 -13.51 12.14
C ARG A 147 11.77 -13.89 10.99
N PHE A 148 12.81 -14.67 11.25
CA PHE A 148 13.74 -15.15 10.25
C PHE A 148 13.40 -16.55 9.76
N ASP A 149 12.48 -17.23 10.42
CA ASP A 149 12.03 -18.58 10.07
C ASP A 149 10.96 -18.55 8.96
N PHE A 150 10.36 -17.37 8.73
CA PHE A 150 9.32 -17.16 7.72
C PHE A 150 9.85 -16.29 6.57
N PRO A 151 9.67 -16.72 5.30
CA PRO A 151 10.09 -15.91 4.17
C PRO A 151 9.21 -14.68 4.00
N ARG A 152 9.79 -13.65 3.38
CA ARG A 152 9.10 -12.42 2.97
C ARG A 152 8.67 -12.56 1.51
N VAL A 153 7.39 -12.35 1.25
CA VAL A 153 6.78 -12.49 -0.08
C VAL A 153 5.94 -11.26 -0.41
N PRO A 154 5.65 -10.95 -1.68
CA PRO A 154 4.76 -9.85 -2.03
C PRO A 154 3.38 -10.00 -1.38
N ALA A 155 2.91 -8.98 -0.66
CA ALA A 155 1.68 -9.04 0.13
C ALA A 155 0.43 -9.36 -0.71
N VAL A 156 0.41 -8.93 -1.97
CA VAL A 156 -0.65 -9.27 -2.92
C VAL A 156 -0.66 -10.76 -3.24
N LEU A 157 0.51 -11.38 -3.44
CA LEU A 157 0.62 -12.81 -3.72
C LEU A 157 0.24 -13.63 -2.49
N GLU A 158 0.70 -13.20 -1.31
CA GLU A 158 0.27 -13.82 -0.04
C GLU A 158 -1.26 -13.77 0.12
N LEU A 159 -1.88 -12.63 -0.16
CA LEU A 159 -3.34 -12.50 -0.11
C LEU A 159 -4.04 -13.47 -1.08
N CYS A 160 -3.51 -13.63 -2.29
CA CYS A 160 -4.07 -14.54 -3.29
C CYS A 160 -3.87 -16.01 -2.91
N HIS A 161 -2.70 -16.35 -2.35
CA HIS A 161 -2.39 -17.69 -1.87
C HIS A 161 -3.31 -18.09 -0.71
N GLN A 162 -3.49 -17.21 0.28
CA GLN A 162 -4.47 -17.43 1.37
C GLN A 162 -5.90 -17.55 0.82
N ALA A 163 -6.18 -16.93 -0.33
CA ALA A 163 -7.46 -17.06 -1.02
C ALA A 163 -7.62 -18.35 -1.85
N GLY A 164 -6.59 -19.19 -1.91
CA GLY A 164 -6.59 -20.48 -2.61
C GLY A 164 -6.16 -20.40 -4.07
N ALA A 165 -5.54 -19.30 -4.51
CA ALA A 165 -4.89 -19.28 -5.82
C ALA A 165 -3.66 -20.19 -5.83
N ASP A 166 -3.53 -20.98 -6.87
CA ASP A 166 -2.32 -21.72 -7.17
C ASP A 166 -1.30 -20.77 -7.83
N ILE A 167 -0.16 -20.56 -7.16
CA ILE A 167 0.85 -19.59 -7.57
C ILE A 167 2.15 -20.34 -7.81
N PRO A 168 2.64 -20.42 -9.07
CA PRO A 168 3.90 -21.09 -9.39
C PRO A 168 5.10 -20.46 -8.66
N ASP A 169 6.06 -21.30 -8.28
CA ASP A 169 7.30 -20.90 -7.59
C ASP A 169 8.04 -19.75 -8.29
N GLU A 170 8.03 -19.71 -9.62
CA GLU A 170 8.69 -18.64 -10.39
C GLU A 170 8.04 -17.27 -10.16
N VAL A 171 6.74 -17.21 -9.87
CA VAL A 171 5.99 -15.96 -9.67
C VAL A 171 6.34 -15.32 -8.33
N TRP A 172 6.61 -16.15 -7.31
CA TRP A 172 7.04 -15.69 -5.98
C TRP A 172 8.40 -14.97 -6.02
N HIS A 173 9.34 -15.52 -6.80
CA HIS A 173 10.73 -15.06 -6.84
C HIS A 173 11.03 -14.03 -7.93
N ARG A 174 10.09 -13.77 -8.84
CA ARG A 174 10.24 -12.77 -9.93
C ARG A 174 10.33 -11.32 -9.45
N SER A 175 10.31 -11.05 -8.14
CA SER A 175 10.51 -9.71 -7.58
C SER A 175 11.97 -9.20 -7.63
N GLY A 176 12.95 -10.01 -8.08
CA GLY A 176 14.38 -9.65 -7.97
C GLY A 176 15.20 -9.50 -9.27
N THR A 177 14.78 -10.06 -10.41
CA THR A 177 15.68 -10.18 -11.59
C THR A 177 15.57 -9.03 -12.60
N SER A 178 14.89 -7.94 -12.28
CA SER A 178 14.88 -6.73 -13.14
C SER A 178 15.93 -5.69 -12.73
N SER A 179 16.77 -6.00 -11.73
CA SER A 179 17.82 -5.10 -11.25
C SER A 179 19.20 -5.76 -11.36
N ALA A 180 19.60 -6.17 -12.57
CA ALA A 180 21.00 -6.27 -12.98
C ALA A 180 21.09 -6.69 -14.45
N ILE A 181 21.74 -5.84 -15.24
CA ILE A 181 22.42 -6.17 -16.50
C ILE A 181 21.45 -6.59 -17.62
N VAL A 182 21.15 -5.63 -18.49
CA VAL A 182 21.00 -5.94 -19.92
C VAL A 182 22.22 -6.78 -20.27
N ARG A 183 22.05 -8.10 -20.36
CA ARG A 183 23.02 -8.92 -21.07
C ARG A 183 23.03 -8.32 -22.47
N GLU A 184 24.19 -7.80 -22.88
CA GLU A 184 24.53 -7.57 -24.28
C GLU A 184 24.29 -8.89 -25.01
N ASN A 185 23.04 -9.11 -25.42
CA ASN A 185 22.79 -9.80 -26.65
C ASN A 185 22.74 -8.67 -27.68
N ASP A 186 23.66 -8.72 -28.63
CA ASP A 186 23.76 -7.89 -29.84
C ASP A 186 22.56 -8.07 -30.78
N GLU A 187 21.35 -8.13 -30.24
CA GLU A 187 20.12 -7.89 -30.96
C GLU A 187 19.63 -6.52 -30.53
N LYS A 188 19.76 -5.54 -31.44
CA LYS A 188 19.06 -4.26 -31.33
C LYS A 188 17.64 -4.54 -30.79
N PRO A 189 17.20 -3.91 -29.69
CA PRO A 189 15.82 -4.06 -29.25
C PRO A 189 14.95 -3.71 -30.46
N ALA A 190 14.11 -4.67 -30.87
CA ALA A 190 13.19 -4.45 -31.97
C ALA A 190 12.47 -3.13 -31.72
N ALA A 191 12.56 -2.20 -32.67
CA ALA A 191 11.96 -0.88 -32.51
C ALA A 191 10.45 -1.08 -32.31
N PHE A 192 9.95 -0.78 -31.11
CA PHE A 192 8.53 -0.90 -30.82
C PHE A 192 7.75 0.05 -31.72
N LEU A 193 6.70 -0.46 -32.37
CA LEU A 193 5.81 0.39 -33.15
C LEU A 193 4.93 1.23 -32.19
N PRO A 194 4.61 2.50 -32.52
CA PRO A 194 3.75 3.34 -31.67
C PRO A 194 2.41 2.67 -31.32
N GLU A 195 1.82 1.93 -32.26
CA GLU A 195 0.60 1.13 -32.09
C GLU A 195 0.74 0.05 -31.02
N GLU A 196 1.89 -0.64 -30.99
CA GLU A 196 2.19 -1.68 -30.01
C GLU A 196 2.36 -1.10 -28.62
N LEU A 197 3.10 0.01 -28.50
CA LEU A 197 3.26 0.72 -27.23
C LEU A 197 1.92 1.22 -26.69
N ARG A 198 1.07 1.78 -27.56
CA ARG A 198 -0.29 2.21 -27.20
C ARG A 198 -1.12 1.03 -26.71
N PHE A 199 -1.04 -0.12 -27.37
CA PHE A 199 -1.73 -1.35 -26.95
C PHE A 199 -1.23 -1.88 -25.61
N ILE A 200 0.10 -1.89 -25.39
CA ILE A 200 0.72 -2.27 -24.12
C ILE A 200 0.25 -1.32 -23.01
N GLY A 201 0.29 -0.01 -23.25
CA GLY A 201 -0.19 1.00 -22.31
C GLY A 201 -1.65 0.80 -21.95
N GLN A 202 -2.54 0.60 -22.94
CA GLN A 202 -3.96 0.38 -22.69
C GLN A 202 -4.22 -0.89 -21.88
N ARG A 203 -3.58 -2.01 -22.24
CA ARG A 203 -3.69 -3.27 -21.49
C ARG A 203 -3.16 -3.16 -20.07
N THR A 204 -2.09 -2.40 -19.86
CA THR A 204 -1.49 -2.16 -18.54
C THR A 204 -2.44 -1.38 -17.64
N ILE A 205 -3.08 -0.32 -18.15
CA ILE A 205 -4.11 0.44 -17.44
C ILE A 205 -5.27 -0.47 -17.02
N GLU A 206 -5.81 -1.27 -17.94
CA GLU A 206 -6.93 -2.14 -17.59
C GLU A 206 -6.55 -3.22 -16.59
N ALA A 207 -5.33 -3.78 -16.70
CA ALA A 207 -4.83 -4.74 -15.73
C ALA A 207 -4.60 -4.09 -14.35
N TRP A 208 -4.14 -2.85 -14.30
CA TRP A 208 -4.00 -2.08 -13.05
C TRP A 208 -5.35 -1.90 -12.34
N GLU A 209 -6.40 -1.62 -13.11
CA GLU A 209 -7.77 -1.51 -12.61
C GLU A 209 -8.30 -2.84 -12.07
N ARG A 210 -8.14 -3.92 -12.83
CA ARG A 210 -8.55 -5.28 -12.42
C ARG A 210 -7.79 -5.75 -11.17
N LEU A 211 -6.48 -5.50 -11.12
CA LEU A 211 -5.63 -5.79 -9.97
C LEU A 211 -6.18 -5.14 -8.69
N ARG A 212 -6.38 -3.82 -8.72
CA ARG A 212 -6.85 -3.07 -7.54
C ARG A 212 -8.27 -3.46 -7.14
N LEU A 213 -9.16 -3.67 -8.12
CA LEU A 213 -10.52 -4.13 -7.86
C LEU A 213 -10.55 -5.53 -7.23
N GLY A 214 -9.75 -6.46 -7.75
CA GLY A 214 -9.65 -7.82 -7.24
C GLY A 214 -9.08 -7.85 -5.81
N VAL A 215 -8.02 -7.10 -5.54
CA VAL A 215 -7.48 -6.94 -4.18
C VAL A 215 -8.54 -6.36 -3.23
N THR A 216 -9.30 -5.36 -3.67
CA THR A 216 -10.41 -4.80 -2.88
C THR A 216 -11.43 -5.88 -2.52
N LYS A 217 -11.85 -6.71 -3.49
CA LYS A 217 -12.79 -7.82 -3.26
C LYS A 217 -12.22 -8.85 -2.28
N LEU A 218 -10.95 -9.21 -2.42
CA LEU A 218 -10.29 -10.16 -1.52
C LEU A 218 -10.18 -9.61 -0.09
N LEU A 219 -9.84 -8.33 0.10
CA LEU A 219 -9.74 -7.70 1.41
C LEU A 219 -11.08 -7.59 2.17
N LEU A 220 -12.22 -7.72 1.47
CA LEU A 220 -13.54 -7.83 2.12
C LEU A 220 -13.74 -9.19 2.79
N VAL A 221 -13.05 -10.23 2.32
CA VAL A 221 -13.26 -11.61 2.73
C VAL A 221 -12.09 -12.13 3.56
N TYR A 222 -10.87 -11.83 3.16
CA TYR A 222 -9.62 -12.29 3.77
C TYR A 222 -9.04 -11.17 4.65
N PRO A 223 -9.10 -11.33 5.99
CA PRO A 223 -8.62 -10.31 6.91
C PRO A 223 -7.14 -10.04 6.68
N SER A 224 -6.80 -8.78 6.46
CA SER A 224 -5.42 -8.32 6.36
C SER A 224 -5.22 -7.09 7.24
N LYS A 225 -4.01 -6.95 7.75
CA LYS A 225 -3.60 -5.91 8.69
C LYS A 225 -2.43 -5.14 8.13
N VAL A 226 -2.40 -3.85 8.43
CA VAL A 226 -1.23 -3.00 8.16
C VAL A 226 -0.88 -2.23 9.42
N CYS A 227 0.41 -1.96 9.62
CA CYS A 227 0.85 -1.10 10.70
C CYS A 227 0.56 0.36 10.35
N GLU A 228 -0.12 1.09 11.24
CA GLU A 228 -0.46 2.50 11.05
C GLU A 228 0.76 3.43 10.83
N ARG A 229 1.97 3.00 11.22
CA ARG A 229 3.15 3.88 11.26
C ARG A 229 4.31 3.47 10.35
N CYS A 230 4.46 2.20 10.01
CA CYS A 230 5.64 1.71 9.27
C CYS A 230 5.31 0.91 8.02
N SER A 231 4.05 0.93 7.56
CA SER A 231 3.58 0.27 6.33
C SER A 231 3.82 -1.24 6.26
N GLU A 232 4.11 -1.89 7.40
CA GLU A 232 4.23 -3.35 7.48
C GLU A 232 2.86 -3.98 7.25
N VAL A 233 2.77 -4.97 6.35
CA VAL A 233 1.54 -5.67 6.02
C VAL A 233 1.58 -7.11 6.51
N HIS A 234 0.48 -7.57 7.07
CA HIS A 234 0.25 -8.96 7.45
C HIS A 234 -1.09 -9.43 6.88
N VAL A 235 -1.07 -10.45 6.04
CA VAL A 235 -2.28 -11.14 5.57
C VAL A 235 -2.67 -12.15 6.65
N GLY A 236 -3.76 -11.91 7.37
CA GLY A 236 -4.17 -12.72 8.50
C GLY A 236 -4.96 -11.95 9.56
N LEU A 237 -5.57 -12.68 10.50
CA LEU A 237 -6.51 -12.12 11.48
C LEU A 237 -5.87 -11.16 12.49
N SER A 238 -4.72 -11.53 13.07
CA SER A 238 -4.21 -10.88 14.27
C SER A 238 -2.97 -9.99 14.06
N GLY A 239 -2.29 -10.11 12.92
CA GLY A 239 -0.97 -9.49 12.77
C GLY A 239 0.12 -10.30 13.47
N HIS A 240 1.36 -10.18 13.01
CA HIS A 240 2.49 -10.79 13.69
C HIS A 240 2.92 -10.01 14.94
N LYS A 241 3.66 -10.69 15.83
CA LYS A 241 4.26 -10.11 17.05
C LYS A 241 5.72 -9.71 16.90
N ALA A 242 6.28 -9.81 15.69
CA ALA A 242 7.64 -9.35 15.45
C ALA A 242 7.82 -7.87 15.79
N ARG A 243 8.89 -7.55 16.54
CA ARG A 243 9.20 -6.20 17.01
C ARG A 243 10.11 -5.48 16.01
N MET A 244 9.58 -5.19 14.83
CA MET A 244 10.35 -4.57 13.73
C MET A 244 9.81 -3.20 13.31
N CYS A 245 8.84 -2.64 14.04
CA CYS A 245 8.37 -1.30 13.78
C CYS A 245 9.43 -0.26 14.16
N GLY A 246 10.11 0.31 13.15
CA GLY A 246 11.19 1.29 13.35
C GLY A 246 10.76 2.57 14.07
N VAL A 247 9.50 2.98 13.93
CA VAL A 247 8.96 4.19 14.60
C VAL A 247 8.88 4.02 16.12
N PHE A 248 8.61 2.81 16.59
CA PHE A 248 8.42 2.51 18.01
C PHE A 248 9.65 1.90 18.69
N LYS A 249 10.82 1.94 18.04
CA LYS A 249 12.03 1.29 18.56
C LYS A 249 12.46 1.87 19.91
N PHE A 250 12.28 3.18 20.12
CA PHE A 250 12.71 3.92 21.32
C PHE A 250 11.55 4.35 22.23
N GLU A 251 10.30 4.10 21.84
CA GLU A 251 9.12 4.35 22.67
C GLU A 251 8.77 3.13 23.54
N GLY A 252 7.86 3.28 24.51
CA GLY A 252 7.39 2.19 25.39
C GLY A 252 6.77 0.97 24.68
N TRP A 253 6.49 1.10 23.38
CA TRP A 253 5.98 0.05 22.50
C TRP A 253 7.04 -0.97 22.06
N ARG A 254 8.35 -0.68 22.29
CA ARG A 254 9.49 -1.59 22.04
C ARG A 254 9.45 -2.27 20.66
N GLY A 255 9.19 -1.48 19.62
CA GLY A 255 9.16 -1.95 18.23
C GLY A 255 7.93 -2.78 17.83
N LYS A 256 6.90 -2.89 18.67
CA LYS A 256 5.63 -3.54 18.30
C LYS A 256 4.86 -2.74 17.24
N HIS A 257 4.07 -3.44 16.43
CA HIS A 257 3.18 -2.82 15.44
C HIS A 257 1.86 -2.39 16.08
N LYS A 258 1.31 -1.28 15.58
CA LYS A 258 -0.07 -0.87 15.83
C LYS A 258 -0.90 -1.23 14.60
N TRP A 259 -1.58 -2.36 14.67
CA TRP A 259 -2.33 -2.94 13.55
C TRP A 259 -3.67 -2.24 13.33
N LYS A 260 -3.92 -1.82 12.09
CA LYS A 260 -5.25 -1.45 11.58
C LYS A 260 -5.67 -2.43 10.47
N LYS A 261 -6.95 -2.41 10.09
CA LYS A 261 -7.42 -3.13 8.90
C LYS A 261 -6.71 -2.56 7.65
N ALA A 262 -6.20 -3.43 6.79
CA ALA A 262 -5.59 -3.02 5.52
C ALA A 262 -6.66 -2.64 4.48
N ASP A 263 -6.32 -1.67 3.66
CA ASP A 263 -7.05 -1.23 2.47
C ASP A 263 -6.24 -1.55 1.20
N VAL A 264 -6.84 -1.38 0.02
CA VAL A 264 -6.21 -1.65 -1.28
C VAL A 264 -4.90 -0.88 -1.46
N ASP A 265 -4.82 0.35 -0.97
CA ASP A 265 -3.61 1.18 -1.05
C ASP A 265 -2.49 0.71 -0.13
N ASP A 266 -2.80 -0.07 0.92
CA ASP A 266 -1.78 -0.64 1.78
C ASP A 266 -1.07 -1.82 1.11
N LEU A 267 -1.73 -2.53 0.18
CA LEU A 267 -1.17 -3.67 -0.56
C LEU A 267 -0.70 -3.33 -1.97
N VAL A 268 -1.43 -2.42 -2.65
CA VAL A 268 -1.14 -1.94 -4.01
C VAL A 268 -1.07 -0.41 -3.98
N PRO A 269 -0.12 0.17 -3.25
CA PRO A 269 0.00 1.62 -3.10
C PRO A 269 0.16 2.32 -4.46
N PRO A 270 -0.70 3.31 -4.78
CA PRO A 270 -0.54 4.10 -5.98
C PRO A 270 0.59 5.12 -5.75
N LYS A 271 1.63 5.05 -6.57
CA LYS A 271 2.63 6.12 -6.63
C LYS A 271 2.00 7.34 -7.30
N ILE A 272 1.82 8.45 -6.60
CA ILE A 272 1.25 9.66 -7.20
C ILE A 272 2.37 10.53 -7.77
N VAL A 273 2.18 10.98 -9.01
CA VAL A 273 3.10 11.87 -9.74
C VAL A 273 2.34 13.10 -10.25
N TRP A 274 3.08 14.15 -10.59
CA TRP A 274 2.52 15.30 -11.29
C TRP A 274 2.09 14.90 -12.70
N HIS A 275 0.91 15.34 -13.10
CA HIS A 275 0.38 15.16 -14.44
C HIS A 275 0.52 16.47 -15.23
N GLN A 276 1.19 16.40 -16.36
CA GLN A 276 1.34 17.51 -17.31
C GLN A 276 0.20 17.47 -18.32
N ARG A 277 -0.62 18.52 -18.36
CA ARG A 277 -1.71 18.64 -19.34
C ARG A 277 -1.19 19.19 -20.66
N PRO A 278 -1.91 19.01 -21.78
CA PRO A 278 -1.47 19.51 -23.08
C PRO A 278 -1.19 21.02 -23.17
N HIS A 279 -1.82 21.82 -22.29
CA HIS A 279 -1.64 23.29 -22.23
C HIS A 279 -0.67 23.74 -21.13
N ASP A 280 -0.15 22.82 -20.32
CA ASP A 280 0.85 23.14 -19.30
C ASP A 280 2.23 23.34 -19.96
N PRO A 281 3.15 24.08 -19.34
CA PRO A 281 4.51 24.25 -19.87
C PRO A 281 5.23 22.89 -20.00
N PRO A 282 6.17 22.74 -20.96
CA PRO A 282 6.97 21.53 -21.15
C PRO A 282 7.68 21.04 -19.88
N VAL A 283 8.08 21.97 -19.02
CA VAL A 283 8.67 21.71 -17.71
C VAL A 283 7.82 22.39 -16.65
N LEU A 284 7.34 21.61 -15.67
CA LEU A 284 6.49 22.14 -14.61
C LEU A 284 7.31 22.98 -13.62
N VAL A 285 6.85 24.21 -13.36
CA VAL A 285 7.47 25.19 -12.46
C VAL A 285 6.51 25.61 -11.34
N ASP A 286 7.04 26.17 -10.24
CA ASP A 286 6.26 26.49 -9.04
C ASP A 286 5.08 27.43 -9.30
N ALA A 287 5.18 28.32 -10.29
CA ALA A 287 4.11 29.27 -10.63
C ALA A 287 2.76 28.61 -10.99
N GLY A 288 2.78 27.38 -11.52
CA GLY A 288 1.58 26.64 -11.90
C GLY A 288 1.22 25.50 -10.96
N ARG A 289 1.89 25.35 -9.82
CA ARG A 289 1.75 24.20 -8.90
C ARG A 289 0.30 23.94 -8.48
N ASP A 290 -0.46 25.00 -8.23
CA ASP A 290 -1.87 24.89 -7.81
C ASP A 290 -2.82 24.55 -8.98
N TYR A 291 -2.36 24.65 -10.23
CA TYR A 291 -3.13 24.39 -11.44
C TYR A 291 -2.88 22.99 -11.99
N TYR A 292 -1.66 22.45 -11.84
CA TYR A 292 -1.32 21.14 -12.37
C TYR A 292 -2.11 20.00 -11.74
N GLY A 293 -2.31 18.95 -12.53
CA GLY A 293 -2.96 17.72 -12.12
C GLY A 293 -1.99 16.75 -11.44
N HIS A 294 -2.56 15.66 -10.94
CA HIS A 294 -1.81 14.49 -10.50
C HIS A 294 -2.40 13.23 -11.12
N ALA A 295 -1.60 12.16 -11.17
CA ALA A 295 -2.05 10.85 -11.60
C ALA A 295 -1.27 9.74 -10.87
N PRO A 296 -1.81 8.51 -10.78
CA PRO A 296 -0.98 7.37 -10.45
C PRO A 296 0.10 7.16 -11.54
N ALA A 297 1.32 6.86 -11.13
CA ALA A 297 2.50 6.71 -11.98
C ALA A 297 2.28 5.68 -13.10
N VAL A 298 1.57 4.58 -12.81
CA VAL A 298 1.20 3.57 -13.82
C VAL A 298 0.32 4.17 -14.92
N ILE A 299 -0.63 5.03 -14.55
CA ILE A 299 -1.53 5.69 -15.52
C ILE A 299 -0.74 6.71 -16.35
N GLU A 300 0.04 7.57 -15.69
CA GLU A 300 0.87 8.58 -16.35
C GLU A 300 1.86 7.93 -17.33
N LEU A 301 2.55 6.86 -16.93
CA LEU A 301 3.47 6.10 -17.78
C LEU A 301 2.79 5.58 -19.05
N CYS A 302 1.58 5.03 -18.92
CA CYS A 302 0.83 4.51 -20.07
C CYS A 302 0.33 5.64 -20.98
N MET A 303 0.01 6.81 -20.43
CA MET A 303 -0.41 7.97 -21.23
C MET A 303 0.73 8.53 -22.09
N GLN A 304 1.98 8.43 -21.65
CA GLN A 304 3.15 8.84 -22.45
C GLN A 304 3.26 8.06 -23.78
N VAL A 305 2.64 6.87 -23.86
CA VAL A 305 2.53 6.08 -25.10
C VAL A 305 1.13 6.14 -25.72
N SER A 306 0.41 7.24 -25.50
CA SER A 306 -0.92 7.51 -26.06
C SER A 306 -2.04 6.55 -25.60
N ALA A 307 -1.87 5.86 -24.46
CA ALA A 307 -2.98 5.15 -23.82
C ALA A 307 -3.98 6.13 -23.21
N ARG A 308 -5.26 5.74 -23.12
CA ARG A 308 -6.32 6.62 -22.62
C ARG A 308 -6.55 6.35 -21.13
N ALA A 309 -6.43 7.41 -20.32
CA ALA A 309 -6.75 7.34 -18.90
C ALA A 309 -8.24 7.05 -18.67
N PRO A 310 -8.59 6.21 -17.68
CA PRO A 310 -9.97 6.02 -17.27
C PRO A 310 -10.60 7.32 -16.72
N PRO A 311 -11.90 7.58 -16.97
CA PRO A 311 -12.56 8.83 -16.57
C PRO A 311 -12.48 9.14 -15.07
N LYS A 312 -12.39 8.12 -14.21
CA LYS A 312 -12.26 8.30 -12.75
C LYS A 312 -11.02 9.09 -12.33
N TYR A 313 -9.99 9.18 -13.18
CA TYR A 313 -8.78 9.93 -12.91
C TYR A 313 -8.85 11.39 -13.38
N HIS A 314 -9.82 11.76 -14.23
CA HIS A 314 -9.88 13.09 -14.86
C HIS A 314 -9.94 14.23 -13.84
N CYS A 315 -10.62 14.05 -12.71
CA CYS A 315 -10.68 15.05 -11.65
C CYS A 315 -9.31 15.26 -10.99
N MET A 316 -8.60 14.16 -10.69
CA MET A 316 -7.25 14.21 -10.10
C MET A 316 -6.24 14.84 -11.06
N MET A 317 -6.38 14.51 -12.34
CA MET A 317 -5.55 15.02 -13.43
C MET A 317 -5.90 16.46 -13.82
N LYS A 318 -7.00 17.02 -13.30
CA LYS A 318 -7.52 18.34 -13.69
C LYS A 318 -7.60 18.49 -15.21
N ALA A 319 -8.14 17.48 -15.90
CA ALA A 319 -8.18 17.43 -17.36
C ALA A 319 -8.85 18.66 -18.00
N GLN A 320 -9.84 19.25 -17.31
CA GLN A 320 -10.53 20.49 -17.69
C GLN A 320 -10.20 21.67 -16.76
N GLY A 321 -9.14 21.54 -15.95
CA GLY A 321 -8.71 22.59 -15.03
C GLY A 321 -8.16 23.80 -15.79
N LEU A 322 -8.21 24.96 -15.14
CA LEU A 322 -7.67 26.20 -15.70
C LEU A 322 -6.15 26.11 -15.89
N ALA A 323 -5.64 26.85 -16.87
CA ALA A 323 -4.21 27.07 -17.04
C ALA A 323 -3.69 28.07 -15.98
N PRO A 324 -2.41 27.98 -15.57
CA PRO A 324 -1.80 29.02 -14.76
C PRO A 324 -1.91 30.40 -15.43
N PRO A 325 -2.12 31.48 -14.67
CA PRO A 325 -2.09 32.83 -15.23
C PRO A 325 -0.71 33.10 -15.83
N ILE A 326 -0.69 33.58 -17.08
CA ILE A 326 0.52 34.04 -17.74
C ILE A 326 0.98 35.29 -16.97
N LYS A 327 2.17 35.23 -16.37
CA LYS A 327 2.79 36.40 -15.72
C LYS A 327 3.60 37.20 -16.71
#